data_AF-X1I0H8-F1
#
_entry.id   AF-X1I0H8-F1
#
_cell.length_a   1.000
_cell.length_b   1.000
_cell.length_c   1.000
_cell.angle_alpha   90.00
_cell.angle_beta   90.00
_cell.angle_gamma   90.00
#
_symmetry.space_group_name_H-M   'P 1'
#
loop_
_entity.id
_entity.type
_entity.pdbx_description
1 polymer ?
#
loop_
_entity_poly.entity_id
_entity_poly.type
_entity_poly.pdbx_seq_one_letter_code
_entity_poly.pdbx_strand_id
1 'polypeptide(L)'
;MKKKLLLSPGPTPVPPQALLAMAQPIIHHRTPEYVEIFNEVREKLKYLFQTKNEVLTLSCSGTGAMEGAVSNLLSKGDKALVVIGGKFGERWAEICRSYGIEVVLIEVEWGMGVDPNLIAETLEKDPEIKAVYTTMNETSTGVVYDIENIAKIVRKKKLYFGG
;
A
#
# COMPACT_ATOMS: atom_id res chain seq x y z
N MET A 1 -31.47 -13.73 -15.16
CA MET A 1 -30.07 -14.18 -14.94
C MET A 1 -29.89 -14.59 -13.48
N LYS A 2 -29.16 -15.69 -13.19
CA LYS A 2 -28.78 -16.04 -11.81
C LYS A 2 -27.75 -15.03 -11.30
N LYS A 3 -27.97 -14.46 -10.11
CA LYS A 3 -27.01 -13.56 -9.46
C LYS A 3 -25.78 -14.38 -9.04
N LYS A 4 -24.62 -14.12 -9.64
CA LYS A 4 -23.36 -14.75 -9.23
C LYS A 4 -22.84 -14.01 -8.00
N LEU A 5 -22.61 -14.75 -6.91
CA LEU A 5 -21.93 -14.23 -5.72
C LEU A 5 -20.45 -14.52 -5.86
N LEU A 6 -19.62 -13.50 -5.67
CA LEU A 6 -18.16 -13.62 -5.67
C LEU A 6 -17.70 -13.44 -4.22
N LEU A 7 -17.31 -14.56 -3.59
CA LEU A 7 -16.92 -14.65 -2.18
C LEU A 7 -15.42 -14.95 -2.02
N SER A 8 -14.61 -14.62 -3.03
CA SER A 8 -13.16 -14.63 -2.96
C SER A 8 -12.64 -13.42 -2.16
N PRO A 9 -11.40 -13.46 -1.64
CA PRO A 9 -10.77 -12.30 -0.98
C PRO A 9 -10.59 -11.08 -1.91
N GLY A 10 -10.68 -11.29 -3.23
CA GLY A 10 -10.70 -10.25 -4.24
C GLY A 10 -10.64 -10.87 -5.64
N PRO A 11 -11.20 -10.23 -6.67
CA PRO A 11 -12.10 -9.06 -6.60
C PRO A 11 -13.44 -9.41 -5.93
N THR A 12 -14.27 -8.39 -5.64
CA THR A 12 -15.62 -8.54 -5.09
C THR A 12 -16.65 -7.85 -5.98
N PRO A 13 -17.96 -8.14 -5.86
CA PRO A 13 -18.99 -7.49 -6.68
C PRO A 13 -19.02 -5.97 -6.43
N VAL A 14 -19.00 -5.20 -7.52
CA VAL A 14 -19.08 -3.73 -7.47
C VAL A 14 -20.52 -3.28 -7.16
N PRO A 15 -20.73 -2.27 -6.28
CA PRO A 15 -22.04 -1.71 -6.01
C PRO A 15 -22.74 -1.24 -7.31
N PRO A 16 -24.06 -1.48 -7.48
CA PRO A 16 -24.78 -1.09 -8.70
C PRO A 16 -24.65 0.39 -9.07
N GLN A 17 -24.56 1.28 -8.07
CA GLN A 17 -24.41 2.72 -8.30
C GLN A 17 -23.07 3.04 -8.97
N ALA A 18 -21.99 2.37 -8.59
CA ALA A 18 -20.69 2.53 -9.22
C ALA A 18 -20.68 1.97 -10.65
N LEU A 19 -21.37 0.84 -10.90
CA LEU A 19 -21.54 0.30 -12.25
C LEU A 19 -22.31 1.27 -13.16
N LEU A 20 -23.37 1.90 -12.66
CA LEU A 20 -24.13 2.90 -13.41
C LEU A 20 -23.31 4.16 -13.71
N ALA A 21 -22.45 4.58 -12.78
CA ALA A 21 -21.51 5.69 -13.00
C ALA A 21 -20.48 5.34 -14.08
N MET A 22 -19.92 4.12 -14.07
CA MET A 22 -18.99 3.64 -15.10
C MET A 22 -19.63 3.52 -16.49
N ALA A 23 -20.96 3.40 -16.57
CA ALA A 23 -21.69 3.30 -17.83
C ALA A 23 -22.01 4.65 -18.48
N GLN A 24 -21.69 5.77 -17.81
CA GLN A 24 -21.89 7.11 -18.37
C GLN A 24 -20.93 7.39 -19.55
N PRO A 25 -21.29 8.29 -20.48
CA PRO A 25 -20.39 8.74 -21.53
C PRO A 25 -19.06 9.28 -20.96
N ILE A 26 -17.97 9.02 -21.67
CA ILE A 26 -16.65 9.51 -21.27
C ILE A 26 -16.61 11.03 -21.40
N ILE A 27 -16.22 11.69 -20.31
CA ILE A 27 -15.93 13.12 -20.29
C ILE A 27 -14.48 13.39 -20.71
N HIS A 28 -14.25 14.49 -21.41
CA HIS A 28 -12.91 14.87 -21.84
C HIS A 28 -12.10 15.45 -20.66
N HIS A 29 -10.95 14.85 -20.33
CA HIS A 29 -10.14 15.15 -19.13
C HIS A 29 -9.61 16.59 -18.98
N ARG A 30 -9.84 17.48 -19.95
CA ARG A 30 -9.47 18.91 -19.89
C ARG A 30 -10.66 19.85 -19.80
N THR A 31 -11.88 19.33 -19.67
CA THR A 31 -13.08 20.18 -19.54
C THR A 31 -13.24 20.67 -18.09
N PRO A 32 -13.92 21.82 -17.88
CA PRO A 32 -14.24 22.29 -16.54
C PRO A 32 -15.00 21.25 -15.69
N GLU A 33 -15.92 20.50 -16.32
CA GLU A 33 -16.66 19.41 -15.68
C GLU A 33 -15.74 18.32 -15.10
N TYR A 34 -14.74 17.86 -15.86
CA TYR A 34 -13.78 16.89 -15.35
C TYR A 34 -12.96 17.45 -14.18
N VAL A 35 -12.52 18.71 -14.29
CA VAL A 35 -11.73 19.37 -13.24
C VAL A 35 -12.50 19.45 -11.92
N GLU A 36 -13.80 19.77 -11.98
CA GLU A 36 -14.67 19.79 -10.81
C GLU A 36 -14.79 18.42 -10.15
N ILE A 37 -15.11 17.38 -10.94
CA ILE A 37 -15.22 15.99 -10.45
C ILE A 37 -13.90 15.52 -9.84
N PHE A 38 -12.77 15.79 -10.50
CA PHE A 38 -11.46 15.35 -10.03
C PHE A 38 -11.06 16.04 -8.72
N ASN A 39 -11.36 17.33 -8.56
CA ASN A 39 -11.14 18.05 -7.30
C ASN A 39 -12.03 17.50 -6.18
N GLU A 40 -13.30 17.18 -6.45
CA GLU A 40 -14.18 16.55 -5.47
C GLU A 40 -13.63 15.19 -5.01
N VAL A 41 -13.16 14.36 -5.94
CA VAL A 41 -12.52 13.07 -5.63
C VAL A 41 -11.29 13.27 -4.74
N ARG A 42 -10.41 14.24 -5.07
CA ARG A 42 -9.21 14.54 -4.27
C ARG A 42 -9.55 14.92 -2.83
N GLU A 43 -10.53 15.79 -2.62
CA GLU A 43 -10.94 16.20 -1.27
C GLU A 43 -11.63 15.06 -0.50
N LYS A 44 -12.46 14.26 -1.18
CA LYS A 44 -13.08 13.08 -0.56
C LYS A 44 -12.06 12.01 -0.17
N LEU A 45 -10.97 11.85 -0.93
CA LEU A 45 -9.90 10.93 -0.58
C LEU A 45 -9.14 11.39 0.67
N LYS A 46 -8.92 12.70 0.86
CA LYS A 46 -8.34 13.24 2.09
C LYS A 46 -9.20 12.90 3.32
N TYR A 47 -10.52 13.07 3.19
CA TYR A 47 -11.46 12.63 4.21
C TYR A 47 -11.38 11.12 4.43
N LEU A 48 -11.41 10.29 3.38
CA LEU A 48 -11.36 8.83 3.52
C LEU A 48 -10.10 8.34 4.26
N PHE A 49 -8.92 8.87 3.89
CA PHE A 49 -7.64 8.52 4.51
C PHE A 49 -7.34 9.30 5.79
N GLN A 50 -8.25 10.18 6.23
CA GLN A 50 -8.10 11.01 7.43
C GLN A 50 -6.79 11.80 7.43
N THR A 51 -6.44 12.40 6.30
CA THR A 51 -5.17 13.12 6.09
C THR A 51 -5.41 14.56 5.61
N LYS A 52 -4.45 15.43 5.91
CA LYS A 52 -4.39 16.80 5.34
C LYS A 52 -3.51 16.87 4.09
N ASN A 53 -2.76 15.81 3.80
CA ASN A 53 -1.87 15.74 2.64
C ASN A 53 -2.65 15.41 1.36
N GLU A 54 -2.07 15.69 0.21
CA GLU A 54 -2.62 15.22 -1.07
C GLU A 54 -2.63 13.69 -1.15
N VAL A 55 -3.71 13.14 -1.71
CA VAL A 55 -3.83 11.71 -2.01
C VAL A 55 -3.73 11.54 -3.52
N LEU A 56 -2.68 10.85 -3.96
CA LEU A 56 -2.44 10.63 -5.38
C LEU A 56 -3.33 9.50 -5.91
N THR A 57 -4.06 9.77 -7.00
CA THR A 57 -4.82 8.77 -7.74
C THR A 57 -3.96 8.20 -8.86
N LEU A 58 -3.70 6.89 -8.84
CA LEU A 58 -2.91 6.21 -9.86
C LEU A 58 -3.81 5.39 -10.77
N SER A 59 -3.57 5.45 -12.08
CA SER A 59 -4.27 4.63 -13.08
C SER A 59 -3.65 3.24 -13.19
N CYS A 60 -3.59 2.51 -12.07
CA CYS A 60 -2.98 1.18 -11.98
C CYS A 60 -3.68 0.31 -10.92
N SER A 61 -3.29 -0.96 -10.81
CA SER A 61 -3.69 -1.81 -9.69
C SER A 61 -2.93 -1.43 -8.41
N GLY A 62 -3.27 -2.06 -7.27
CA GLY A 62 -2.54 -1.87 -6.02
C GLY A 62 -1.04 -2.18 -6.14
N THR A 63 -0.64 -3.14 -6.97
CA THR A 63 0.78 -3.45 -7.22
C THR A 63 1.51 -2.31 -7.90
N GLY A 64 0.87 -1.59 -8.84
CA GLY A 64 1.48 -0.40 -9.45
C GLY A 64 1.68 0.73 -8.45
N ALA A 65 0.81 0.85 -7.44
CA ALA A 65 1.00 1.80 -6.35
C ALA A 65 2.18 1.42 -5.43
N MET A 66 2.34 0.12 -5.12
CA MET A 66 3.49 -0.40 -4.38
C MET A 66 4.79 -0.11 -5.14
N GLU A 67 4.83 -0.38 -6.44
CA GLU A 67 5.95 -0.07 -7.31
C GLU A 67 6.25 1.43 -7.35
N GLY A 68 5.22 2.27 -7.48
CA GLY A 68 5.34 3.72 -7.40
C GLY A 68 5.99 4.19 -6.10
N ALA A 69 5.63 3.58 -4.96
CA ALA A 69 6.22 3.90 -3.67
C ALA A 69 7.72 3.54 -3.60
N VAL A 70 8.14 2.38 -4.11
CA VAL A 70 9.57 2.00 -4.11
C VAL A 70 10.36 2.88 -5.06
N SER A 71 9.91 2.99 -6.31
CA SER A 71 10.62 3.69 -7.39
C SER A 71 10.79 5.20 -7.16
N ASN A 72 9.92 5.83 -6.38
CA ASN A 72 9.99 7.27 -6.09
C ASN A 72 10.69 7.61 -4.77
N LEU A 73 10.78 6.68 -3.82
CA LEU A 73 11.33 6.95 -2.48
C LEU A 73 12.74 6.42 -2.28
N LEU A 74 13.17 5.46 -3.09
CA LEU A 74 14.46 4.78 -2.96
C LEU A 74 15.23 4.77 -4.27
N SER A 75 16.56 4.72 -4.16
CA SER A 75 17.50 4.57 -5.27
C SER A 75 18.22 3.23 -5.20
N LYS A 76 18.75 2.75 -6.33
CA LYS A 76 19.57 1.53 -6.37
C LYS A 76 20.70 1.59 -5.32
N GLY A 77 20.84 0.52 -4.54
CA GLY A 77 21.80 0.43 -3.42
C GLY A 77 21.26 0.96 -2.09
N ASP A 78 20.11 1.65 -2.07
CA ASP A 78 19.43 1.95 -0.81
C ASP A 78 18.94 0.67 -0.15
N LYS A 79 18.77 0.71 1.17
CA LYS A 79 18.35 -0.43 1.98
C LYS A 79 16.94 -0.23 2.53
N ALA A 80 16.12 -1.28 2.43
CA ALA A 80 14.75 -1.29 2.96
C ALA A 80 14.49 -2.55 3.80
N LEU A 81 13.77 -2.38 4.90
CA LEU A 81 13.26 -3.47 5.72
C LEU A 81 11.89 -3.89 5.19
N VAL A 82 11.70 -5.18 4.93
CA VAL A 82 10.44 -5.74 4.44
C VAL A 82 9.96 -6.84 5.38
N VAL A 83 8.70 -6.73 5.82
CA VAL A 83 8.02 -7.78 6.59
C VAL A 83 7.33 -8.73 5.62
N ILE A 84 7.62 -10.03 5.74
CA ILE A 84 6.99 -11.10 4.96
C ILE A 84 6.23 -12.03 5.91
N GLY A 85 4.90 -11.94 5.91
CA GLY A 85 4.03 -12.94 6.54
C GLY A 85 2.94 -13.48 5.62
N GLY A 86 3.12 -13.27 4.31
CA GLY A 86 2.19 -13.67 3.27
C GLY A 86 2.57 -13.12 1.90
N LYS A 87 1.63 -13.22 0.95
CA LYS A 87 1.91 -12.98 -0.46
C LYS A 87 2.20 -11.51 -0.79
N PHE A 88 1.63 -10.56 -0.04
CA PHE A 88 1.88 -9.14 -0.29
C PHE A 88 3.20 -8.68 0.31
N GLY A 89 3.64 -9.28 1.43
CA GLY A 89 5.00 -9.10 1.94
C GLY A 89 6.07 -9.57 0.95
N GLU A 90 5.90 -10.77 0.36
CA GLU A 90 6.78 -11.26 -0.73
C GLU A 90 6.86 -10.26 -1.89
N ARG A 91 5.70 -9.71 -2.28
CA ARG A 91 5.62 -8.75 -3.38
C ARG A 91 6.40 -7.46 -3.11
N TRP A 92 6.40 -6.94 -1.88
CA TRP A 92 7.25 -5.79 -1.53
C TRP A 92 8.73 -6.11 -1.74
N ALA A 93 9.18 -7.29 -1.31
CA ALA A 93 10.58 -7.71 -1.47
C ALA A 93 10.95 -7.91 -2.95
N GLU A 94 10.07 -8.52 -3.75
CA GLU A 94 10.24 -8.67 -5.21
C GLU A 94 10.39 -7.31 -5.92
N ILE A 95 9.51 -6.35 -5.59
CA ILE A 95 9.57 -5.00 -6.16
C ILE A 95 10.89 -4.31 -5.76
N CYS A 96 11.24 -4.32 -4.46
CA CYS A 96 12.49 -3.71 -3.98
C CYS A 96 13.71 -4.28 -4.71
N ARG A 97 13.83 -5.61 -4.81
CA ARG A 97 14.94 -6.26 -5.52
C ARG A 97 14.99 -5.88 -7.00
N SER A 98 13.83 -5.77 -7.65
CA SER A 98 13.73 -5.39 -9.07
C SER A 98 14.28 -3.98 -9.33
N TYR A 99 14.18 -3.09 -8.36
CA TYR A 99 14.74 -1.73 -8.40
C TYR A 99 16.17 -1.64 -7.84
N GLY A 100 16.80 -2.78 -7.51
CA GLY A 100 18.15 -2.85 -6.98
C GLY A 100 18.29 -2.31 -5.56
N ILE A 101 17.21 -2.36 -4.77
CA ILE A 101 17.20 -2.04 -3.35
C ILE A 101 17.71 -3.25 -2.57
N GLU A 102 18.58 -3.01 -1.60
CA GLU A 102 19.01 -4.02 -0.64
C GLU A 102 17.88 -4.32 0.34
N VAL A 103 17.46 -5.58 0.42
CA VAL A 103 16.30 -5.98 1.22
C VAL A 103 16.73 -6.69 2.50
N VAL A 104 16.44 -6.07 3.64
CA VAL A 104 16.51 -6.72 4.95
C VAL A 104 15.14 -7.33 5.23
N LEU A 105 15.09 -8.61 5.56
CA LEU A 105 13.83 -9.33 5.76
C LEU A 105 13.54 -9.56 7.23
N ILE A 106 12.27 -9.38 7.60
CA ILE A 106 11.65 -10.01 8.75
C ILE A 106 10.62 -10.99 8.20
N GLU A 107 10.94 -12.28 8.29
CA GLU A 107 10.01 -13.34 7.92
C GLU A 107 9.22 -13.76 9.16
N VAL A 108 7.91 -13.81 9.02
CA VAL A 108 7.00 -14.32 10.04
C VAL A 108 6.23 -15.49 9.48
N GLU A 109 5.90 -16.45 10.35
CA GLU A 109 5.08 -17.60 9.96
C GLU A 109 3.74 -17.12 9.38
N TRP A 110 3.33 -17.72 8.26
CA TRP A 110 2.06 -17.36 7.62
C TRP A 110 0.89 -17.66 8.57
N GLY A 111 0.05 -16.65 8.80
CA GLY A 111 -1.01 -16.73 9.81
C GLY A 111 -0.65 -16.06 11.15
N MET A 112 0.59 -15.57 11.30
CA MET A 112 1.04 -14.82 12.46
C MET A 112 1.28 -13.34 12.13
N GLY A 113 1.06 -12.48 13.13
CA GLY A 113 1.40 -11.05 13.05
C GLY A 113 2.88 -10.82 13.33
N VAL A 114 3.44 -9.74 12.77
CA VAL A 114 4.80 -9.29 13.14
C VAL A 114 4.80 -8.60 14.50
N ASP A 115 5.78 -8.93 15.34
CA ASP A 115 6.05 -8.17 16.57
C ASP A 115 6.72 -6.83 16.19
N PRO A 116 6.10 -5.67 16.50
CA PRO A 116 6.72 -4.36 16.25
C PRO A 116 8.10 -4.19 16.91
N ASN A 117 8.39 -4.89 18.01
CA ASN A 117 9.70 -4.82 18.66
C ASN A 117 10.81 -5.38 17.77
N LEU A 118 10.53 -6.44 17.00
CA LEU A 118 11.51 -7.01 16.06
C LEU A 118 11.89 -5.99 14.97
N ILE A 119 10.94 -5.16 14.55
CA ILE A 119 11.20 -4.05 13.63
C ILE A 119 12.08 -3.00 14.32
N ALA A 120 11.78 -2.61 15.56
CA ALA A 120 12.61 -1.65 16.29
C ALA A 120 14.06 -2.13 16.44
N GLU A 121 14.26 -3.38 16.88
CA GLU A 121 15.58 -4.00 17.04
C GLU A 121 16.35 -4.07 15.73
N THR A 122 15.68 -4.43 14.63
CA THR A 122 16.31 -4.51 13.31
C THR A 122 16.79 -3.13 12.85
N LEU A 123 15.96 -2.10 13.04
CA LEU A 123 16.30 -0.72 12.73
C LEU A 123 17.35 -0.11 13.67
N GLU A 124 17.64 -0.72 14.82
CA GLU A 124 18.76 -0.34 15.70
C GLU A 124 20.07 -0.97 15.25
N LYS A 125 20.02 -2.23 14.80
CA LYS A 125 21.19 -2.97 14.32
C LYS A 125 21.66 -2.48 12.95
N ASP A 126 20.76 -1.99 12.11
CA ASP A 126 21.06 -1.53 10.76
C ASP A 126 20.55 -0.09 10.53
N PRO A 127 21.37 0.93 10.85
CA PRO A 127 21.01 2.33 10.67
C PRO A 127 21.00 2.79 9.20
N GLU A 128 21.43 1.94 8.25
CA GLU A 128 21.41 2.28 6.81
C GLU A 128 20.04 2.09 6.17
N ILE A 129 19.10 1.43 6.87
CA ILE A 129 17.73 1.23 6.39
C ILE A 129 17.03 2.60 6.25
N LYS A 130 16.52 2.88 5.04
CA LYS A 130 15.82 4.13 4.71
C LYS A 130 14.30 4.00 4.72
N ALA A 131 13.78 2.80 4.51
CA ALA A 131 12.35 2.54 4.42
C ALA A 131 11.96 1.24 5.12
N VAL A 132 10.72 1.20 5.61
CA VAL A 132 10.06 0.00 6.13
C VAL A 132 8.80 -0.26 5.30
N TYR A 133 8.71 -1.43 4.69
CA TYR A 133 7.55 -1.91 3.95
C TYR A 133 6.90 -3.10 4.68
N THR A 134 5.59 -3.02 4.88
CA THR A 134 4.75 -4.06 5.50
C THR A 134 3.36 -4.05 4.86
N THR A 135 2.39 -4.70 5.48
CA THR A 135 0.99 -4.75 5.01
C THR A 135 0.04 -4.56 6.18
N MET A 136 -0.96 -3.68 6.05
CA MET A 136 -1.99 -3.55 7.10
C MET A 136 -2.78 -4.85 7.31
N ASN A 137 -3.22 -5.45 6.21
CA ASN A 137 -3.87 -6.75 6.19
C ASN A 137 -3.18 -7.63 5.15
N GLU A 138 -2.66 -8.77 5.58
CA GLU A 138 -2.12 -9.77 4.69
C GLU A 138 -3.25 -10.68 4.23
N THR A 139 -3.89 -10.32 3.13
CA THR A 139 -5.13 -10.97 2.67
C THR A 139 -4.92 -12.45 2.31
N SER A 140 -3.69 -12.90 2.03
CA SER A 140 -3.44 -14.33 1.79
C SER A 140 -3.54 -15.18 3.06
N THR A 141 -3.43 -14.57 4.24
CA THR A 141 -3.51 -15.25 5.54
C THR A 141 -4.64 -14.73 6.43
N GLY A 142 -5.24 -13.60 6.07
CA GLY A 142 -6.30 -12.94 6.84
C GLY A 142 -5.80 -12.19 8.08
N VAL A 143 -4.48 -12.07 8.26
CA VAL A 143 -3.88 -11.45 9.44
C VAL A 143 -3.85 -9.93 9.30
N VAL A 144 -4.14 -9.22 10.39
CA VAL A 144 -3.99 -7.76 10.50
C VAL A 144 -2.77 -7.46 11.35
N TYR A 145 -1.89 -6.58 10.88
CA TYR A 145 -0.70 -6.16 11.63
C TYR A 145 -0.96 -4.89 12.45
N ASP A 146 -0.19 -4.72 13.52
CA ASP A 146 -0.22 -3.53 14.36
C ASP A 146 0.51 -2.35 13.69
N ILE A 147 -0.11 -1.83 12.63
CA ILE A 147 0.43 -0.73 11.84
C ILE A 147 0.60 0.54 12.66
N GLU A 148 -0.23 0.76 13.69
CA GLU A 148 -0.11 1.95 14.51
C GLU A 148 1.21 1.98 15.28
N ASN A 149 1.57 0.87 15.94
CA ASN A 149 2.82 0.79 16.68
C ASN A 149 4.04 0.73 15.75
N ILE A 150 3.93 0.03 14.62
CA ILE A 150 4.99 0.04 13.59
C ILE A 150 5.22 1.47 13.10
N ALA A 151 4.17 2.20 12.71
CA ALA A 151 4.28 3.57 12.23
C ALA A 151 4.88 4.51 13.28
N LYS A 152 4.57 4.33 14.58
CA LYS A 152 5.20 5.09 15.68
C LYS A 152 6.71 4.84 15.75
N ILE A 153 7.16 3.60 15.59
CA ILE A 153 8.58 3.22 15.59
C ILE A 153 9.29 3.86 14.39
N VAL A 154 8.75 3.67 13.18
CA VAL A 154 9.36 4.17 11.92
C VAL A 154 9.44 5.70 11.93
N ARG A 155 8.38 6.38 12.40
CA ARG A 155 8.34 7.85 12.49
C ARG A 155 9.40 8.41 13.43
N LYS A 156 9.68 7.76 14.57
CA LYS A 156 10.74 8.20 15.51
C LYS A 156 12.12 8.24 14.85
N LYS A 157 12.37 7.33 13.91
CA LYS A 157 13.63 7.24 13.15
C LYS A 157 13.63 8.07 11.86
N LYS A 158 12.53 8.77 11.53
CA LYS A 158 12.35 9.60 10.33
C LYS A 158 12.58 8.84 9.01
N LEU A 159 12.18 7.57 8.97
CA LEU A 159 12.28 6.71 7.80
C LEU A 159 10.98 6.74 6.99
N TYR A 160 11.04 6.31 5.72
CA TYR A 160 9.83 6.09 4.93
C TYR A 160 9.05 4.87 5.42
N PHE A 161 7.72 4.93 5.34
CA PHE A 161 6.83 3.85 5.75
C PHE A 161 5.83 3.54 4.64
N GLY A 162 5.76 2.28 4.21
CA GLY A 162 4.72 1.76 3.32
C GLY A 162 4.04 0.55 3.96
N GLY A 163 2.70 0.51 3.92
CA GLY A 163 1.90 -0.49 4.64
C GLY A 163 0.46 -0.52 4.17
#